data_AF-A0A941SV81-F1
#
_entry.id   AF-A0A941SV81-F1
#
_cell.length_a   1.000
_cell.length_b   1.000
_cell.length_c   1.000
_cell.angle_alpha   90.00
_cell.angle_beta   90.00
_cell.angle_gamma   90.00
#
_symmetry.space_group_name_H-M   'P 1'
#
loop_
_entity.id
_entity.type
_entity.pdbx_description
1 polymer ?
#
loop_
_entity_poly.entity_id
_entity_poly.type
_entity_poly.pdbx_seq_one_letter_code
_entity_poly.pdbx_strand_id
1 'polypeptide(L)'
;LPTVPIVAPRMADLEASDEAYFAANGLILRNPTLINFLDGCALSLPCHAPGQAPVGLMLAGLGGRDREILALGAAVEPILAA
;
A
#
# COMPACT_ATOMS: atom_id res chain seq x y z
N LEU A 1 1.47 -6.10 6.02
CA LEU A 1 2.65 -5.20 5.93
C LEU A 1 2.18 -3.78 5.62
N PRO A 2 2.92 -2.70 5.91
CA PRO A 2 2.56 -1.38 5.37
C PRO A 2 2.45 -1.46 3.85
N THR A 3 1.44 -0.83 3.24
CA THR A 3 1.30 -0.86 1.77
C THR A 3 2.49 -0.17 1.11
N VAL A 4 2.83 1.03 1.60
CA VAL A 4 4.01 1.81 1.22
C VAL A 4 4.64 2.43 2.47
N PRO A 5 5.94 2.76 2.49
CA PRO A 5 6.63 3.25 3.69
C PRO A 5 6.58 4.78 3.88
N ILE A 6 5.99 5.53 2.95
CA ILE A 6 5.86 7.00 3.01
C ILE A 6 4.43 7.43 2.70
N VAL A 7 4.02 8.61 3.19
CA VAL A 7 2.78 9.27 2.75
C VAL A 7 2.97 9.87 1.36
N ALA A 8 1.86 10.29 0.74
CA ALA A 8 1.89 10.91 -0.59
C ALA A 8 2.87 12.10 -0.63
N PRO A 9 3.91 12.07 -1.49
CA PRO A 9 4.77 13.23 -1.72
C PRO A 9 3.98 14.32 -2.44
N ARG A 10 4.46 15.56 -2.36
CA ARG A 10 3.87 16.67 -3.12
C ARG A 10 4.16 16.48 -4.60
N MET A 11 3.16 16.67 -5.45
CA MET A 11 3.33 16.56 -6.90
C MET A 11 4.42 17.50 -7.44
N ALA A 12 4.44 18.75 -6.98
CA ALA A 12 5.42 19.75 -7.41
C ALA A 12 6.88 19.31 -7.16
N ASP A 13 7.14 18.59 -6.05
CA ASP A 13 8.49 18.11 -5.74
C ASP A 13 8.92 16.99 -6.71
N LEU A 14 7.97 16.15 -7.15
CA LEU A 14 8.22 15.09 -8.12
C LEU A 14 8.38 15.63 -9.54
N GLU A 15 7.58 16.61 -9.93
CA GLU A 15 7.63 17.24 -11.26
C GLU A 15 8.91 18.04 -11.48
N ALA A 16 9.47 18.61 -10.41
CA ALA A 16 10.67 19.43 -10.48
C ALA A 16 11.98 18.64 -10.58
N SER A 17 11.99 17.33 -10.27
CA SER A 17 13.22 16.53 -10.23
C SER A 17 12.99 15.04 -10.47
N ASP A 18 13.58 14.51 -11.54
CA ASP A 18 13.61 13.07 -11.82
C ASP A 18 14.25 12.28 -10.67
N GLU A 19 15.30 12.81 -10.03
CA GLU A 19 15.93 12.16 -8.88
C GLU A 19 14.95 12.02 -7.70
N ALA A 20 14.20 13.10 -7.41
CA ALA A 20 13.17 13.07 -6.38
C ALA A 20 12.05 12.08 -6.72
N TYR A 21 11.64 12.05 -8.00
CA TYR A 21 10.69 11.06 -8.51
C TYR A 21 11.19 9.62 -8.31
N PHE A 22 12.40 9.29 -8.77
CA PHE A 22 12.93 7.93 -8.67
C PHE A 22 13.14 7.48 -7.22
N ALA A 23 13.58 8.38 -6.34
CA ALA A 23 13.69 8.11 -4.91
C ALA A 23 12.31 7.80 -4.29
N ALA A 24 11.29 8.63 -4.56
CA ALA A 24 9.94 8.42 -4.07
C ALA A 24 9.31 7.15 -4.65
N ASN A 25 9.47 6.92 -5.96
CA ASN A 25 8.95 5.74 -6.64
C ASN A 25 9.56 4.44 -6.10
N GLY A 26 10.86 4.43 -5.80
CA GLY A 26 11.54 3.30 -5.16
C GLY A 26 10.93 2.96 -3.79
N LEU A 27 10.57 3.97 -2.99
CA LEU A 27 9.88 3.78 -1.72
C LEU A 27 8.44 3.28 -1.92
N ILE A 28 7.67 3.91 -2.82
CA ILE A 28 6.28 3.54 -3.12
C ILE A 28 6.18 2.10 -3.61
N LEU A 29 7.13 1.63 -4.41
CA LEU A 29 7.13 0.28 -4.97
C LEU A 29 7.82 -0.76 -4.09
N ARG A 30 8.44 -0.37 -2.97
CA ARG A 30 9.26 -1.25 -2.13
C ARG A 30 8.55 -2.55 -1.74
N ASN A 31 7.29 -2.45 -1.32
CA ASN A 31 6.50 -3.60 -0.86
C ASN A 31 5.62 -4.18 -1.99
N PRO A 32 4.91 -3.38 -2.81
CA PRO A 32 4.09 -3.92 -3.90
C PRO A 32 4.88 -4.74 -4.92
N THR A 33 6.10 -4.32 -5.27
CA THR A 33 6.94 -5.06 -6.22
C THR A 33 7.28 -6.47 -5.74
N LEU A 34 7.45 -6.68 -4.43
CA LEU A 34 7.68 -8.02 -3.88
C LEU A 34 6.48 -8.93 -4.15
N ILE A 35 5.26 -8.43 -3.98
CA ILE A 35 4.04 -9.23 -4.21
C ILE A 35 3.87 -9.52 -5.71
N ASN A 36 4.12 -8.53 -6.57
CA ASN A 36 4.10 -8.73 -8.02
C ASN A 36 5.14 -9.78 -8.46
N PHE A 37 6.35 -9.75 -7.90
CA PHE A 37 7.42 -10.69 -8.23
C PHE A 37 7.06 -12.13 -7.86
N LEU A 38 6.31 -12.32 -6.77
CA LEU A 38 5.84 -13.63 -6.32
C LEU A 38 4.58 -14.12 -7.06
N ASP A 39 4.09 -13.36 -8.05
CA ASP A 39 2.79 -13.60 -8.69
C ASP A 39 1.67 -13.71 -7.64
N GLY A 40 1.71 -12.82 -6.63
CA GLY A 40 0.78 -12.80 -5.50
C GLY A 40 -0.48 -11.98 -5.76
N CYS A 41 -1.44 -12.10 -4.85
CA CYS A 41 -2.60 -11.19 -4.77
C CYS A 41 -2.53 -10.38 -3.47
N ALA A 42 -2.94 -9.12 -3.49
CA ALA A 42 -2.91 -8.26 -2.31
C ALA A 42 -4.04 -7.23 -2.27
N LEU A 43 -4.41 -6.86 -1.05
CA LEU A 43 -5.42 -5.85 -0.71
C LEU A 43 -4.81 -4.81 0.22
N SER A 44 -5.02 -3.52 -0.05
CA SER A 44 -4.62 -2.43 0.85
C SER A 44 -5.84 -1.84 1.53
N LEU A 45 -5.87 -1.89 2.87
CA LEU A 45 -6.93 -1.31 3.70
C LEU A 45 -6.47 0.03 4.29
N PRO A 46 -7.32 1.07 4.32
CA PRO A 46 -6.99 2.31 5.03
C PRO A 46 -6.88 2.05 6.54
N CYS A 47 -5.84 2.58 7.17
CA CYS A 47 -5.61 2.45 8.63
C CYS A 47 -5.08 3.74 9.28
N HIS A 48 -5.35 4.89 8.67
CA HIS A 48 -4.97 6.20 9.20
C HIS A 48 -6.04 6.73 10.15
N ALA A 49 -5.62 7.49 11.16
CA ALA A 49 -6.55 8.23 12.01
C ALA A 49 -7.24 9.35 11.21
N PRO A 50 -8.49 9.73 11.56
CA PRO A 50 -9.17 10.86 10.92
C PRO A 50 -8.34 12.14 10.96
N GLY A 51 -8.27 12.82 9.81
CA GLY A 51 -7.50 14.06 9.66
C GLY A 51 -5.98 13.88 9.52
N GLN A 52 -5.47 12.64 9.59
CA GLN A 52 -4.08 12.32 9.24
C GLN A 52 -3.96 11.97 7.75
N ALA A 53 -2.74 12.04 7.22
CA ALA A 53 -2.46 11.61 5.86
C ALA A 53 -2.80 10.11 5.68
N PRO A 54 -3.40 9.71 4.54
CA PRO A 54 -3.76 8.31 4.30
C PRO A 54 -2.56 7.36 4.34
N VAL A 55 -2.69 6.29 5.11
CA VAL A 55 -1.78 5.14 5.10
C VAL A 55 -2.57 3.84 4.97
N GLY A 56 -1.90 2.81 4.44
CA GLY A 56 -2.52 1.52 4.14
C GLY A 56 -1.85 0.34 4.85
N LEU A 57 -2.66 -0.62 5.30
CA LEU A 57 -2.26 -1.96 5.68
C LEU A 57 -2.50 -2.91 4.51
N MET A 58 -1.43 -3.48 3.96
CA MET A 58 -1.49 -4.50 2.93
C MET A 58 -1.65 -5.90 3.56
N LEU A 59 -2.66 -6.63 3.10
CA LEU A 59 -2.84 -8.07 3.23
C LEU A 59 -2.41 -8.71 1.91
N ALA A 60 -1.58 -9.74 1.94
CA ALA A 60 -1.06 -10.38 0.74
C ALA A 60 -1.05 -11.90 0.84
N GLY A 61 -1.24 -12.57 -0.29
CA GLY A 61 -1.21 -14.02 -0.44
C GLY A 61 -0.62 -14.42 -1.78
N LEU A 62 -0.51 -15.73 -2.00
CA LEU A 62 -0.11 -16.28 -3.31
C LEU A 62 -1.18 -16.00 -4.37
N GLY A 63 -0.81 -16.07 -5.64
CA GLY A 63 -1.73 -15.88 -6.77
C GLY A 63 -2.95 -16.81 -6.71
N GLY A 64 -4.10 -16.29 -7.14
CA GLY A 64 -5.38 -17.02 -7.16
C GLY A 64 -6.08 -17.15 -5.80
N ARG A 65 -5.55 -16.52 -4.73
CA ARG A 65 -6.13 -16.54 -3.38
C ARG A 65 -6.99 -15.31 -3.06
N ASP A 66 -7.44 -14.59 -4.08
CA ASP A 66 -8.17 -13.32 -3.97
C ASP A 66 -9.40 -13.41 -3.05
N ARG A 67 -10.17 -14.50 -3.14
CA ARG A 67 -11.35 -14.71 -2.29
C ARG A 67 -10.99 -14.74 -0.81
N GLU A 68 -9.87 -15.37 -0.45
CA GLU A 68 -9.42 -15.48 0.94
C GLU A 68 -8.83 -14.15 1.43
N ILE A 69 -8.07 -13.44 0.57
CA ILE A 69 -7.55 -12.10 0.89
C ILE A 69 -8.68 -11.09 1.09
N LEU A 70 -9.70 -11.11 0.24
CA LEU A 70 -10.87 -10.25 0.40
C LEU A 70 -11.71 -10.62 1.64
N ALA A 71 -11.86 -11.92 1.93
CA ALA A 71 -12.54 -12.36 3.15
C ALA A 71 -11.80 -11.90 4.42
N LEU A 72 -10.46 -12.00 4.42
CA LEU A 72 -9.64 -11.46 5.50
C LEU A 72 -9.78 -9.93 5.57
N GLY A 73 -9.80 -9.25 4.42
CA GLY A 73 -10.01 -7.81 4.32
C GLY A 73 -11.30 -7.34 4.99
N ALA A 74 -12.42 -7.99 4.67
CA ALA A 74 -13.72 -7.70 5.25
C ALA A 74 -13.76 -7.94 6.77
N ALA A 75 -12.99 -8.90 7.28
CA ALA A 75 -12.88 -9.13 8.72
C ALA A 75 -11.99 -8.10 9.43
N VAL A 76 -10.96 -7.57 8.75
CA VAL A 76 -9.98 -6.64 9.32
C VAL A 76 -10.44 -5.19 9.24
N GLU A 77 -11.07 -4.77 8.14
CA GLU A 77 -11.54 -3.39 7.90
C GLU A 77 -12.30 -2.76 9.09
N PRO A 78 -13.31 -3.41 9.70
CA PRO A 78 -14.05 -2.80 10.82
C PRO A 78 -13.21 -2.61 12.08
N ILE A 79 -12.11 -3.35 12.24
CA ILE A 79 -11.18 -3.21 13.37
C ILE A 79 -10.29 -1.98 13.18
N LEU A 80 -9.97 -1.63 11.91
CA LEU A 80 -9.13 -0.49 11.56
C LEU A 80 -9.90 0.83 11.51
N ALA A 81 -11.22 0.77 11.32
CA ALA A 81 -12.11 1.93 11.27
C ALA A 81 -12.50 2.49 12.67
N ALA A 82 -11.97 1.90 13.74
CA ALA A 82 -12.24 2.26 15.14
C ALA A 82 -11.36 3.42 15.65
#